data_AF-A0AAD5QUD8-F1
#
_entry.id   AF-A0AAD5QUD8-F1
#
_cell.length_a   1.000
_cell.length_b   1.000
_cell.length_c   1.000
_cell.angle_alpha   90.00
_cell.angle_beta   90.00
_cell.angle_gamma   90.00
#
_symmetry.space_group_name_H-M   'P 1'
#
loop_
_entity.id
_entity.type
_entity.pdbx_description
1 polymer ?
#
loop_
_entity_poly.entity_id
_entity_poly.type
_entity_poly.pdbx_seq_one_letter_code
_entity_poly.pdbx_strand_id
1 'polypeptide(L)' 'MTNLSPTPLHVHTENVLVSVIMAVVGVFGLVSNGTALLALRYNPALKNLFGLLCFSHTVANIGSLLVFVFWNAPVTLL' A
#
# COMPACT_ATOMS: atom_id res chain seq x y z
N MET A 1 -33.12 -8.25 -16.23
CA MET A 1 -31.84 -8.05 -15.51
C MET A 1 -30.90 -9.18 -15.91
N THR A 2 -30.20 -9.01 -17.02
CA THR A 2 -29.32 -10.05 -17.57
C THR A 2 -28.07 -10.14 -16.71
N ASN A 3 -27.97 -11.18 -15.87
CA ASN A 3 -26.73 -11.60 -15.24
C ASN A 3 -25.80 -12.11 -16.35
N LEU A 4 -25.06 -11.21 -16.97
CA LEU A 4 -23.99 -11.57 -17.90
C LEU A 4 -22.86 -12.13 -17.04
N SER A 5 -22.76 -13.46 -16.95
CA SER A 5 -21.62 -14.11 -16.29
C SER A 5 -20.33 -13.60 -16.98
N PRO A 6 -19.40 -12.97 -16.25
CA PRO A 6 -18.19 -12.43 -16.86
C PRO A 6 -17.41 -13.58 -17.50
N THR A 7 -17.00 -13.38 -18.76
CA THR A 7 -16.15 -14.34 -19.44
C THR A 7 -14.79 -14.43 -18.72
N PRO A 8 -14.14 -15.61 -18.69
CA PRO A 8 -12.90 -15.82 -17.93
C PRO A 8 -11.77 -14.85 -18.34
N LEU A 9 -11.77 -14.38 -19.59
CA LEU A 9 -10.86 -13.36 -20.10
C LEU A 9 -11.04 -11.99 -19.41
N HIS A 10 -12.30 -11.61 -19.12
CA HIS A 10 -12.62 -10.35 -18.46
C HIS A 10 -12.12 -10.35 -17.01
N VAL A 11 -12.38 -11.45 -16.27
CA VAL A 11 -11.95 -11.60 -14.87
C VAL A 11 -10.43 -11.53 -14.75
N HIS A 12 -9.70 -12.16 -15.68
CA HIS A 12 -8.23 -12.11 -15.67
C HIS A 12 -7.69 -10.69 -15.89
N THR A 13 -8.30 -9.93 -16.79
CA THR A 13 -7.89 -8.54 -17.07
C THR A 13 -8.09 -7.63 -15.86
N GLU A 14 -9.23 -7.77 -15.17
CA GLU A 14 -9.55 -7.05 -13.94
C GLU A 14 -8.55 -7.40 -12.82
N ASN A 15 -8.23 -8.69 -12.64
CA ASN A 15 -7.26 -9.14 -11.64
C ASN A 15 -5.85 -8.59 -11.89
N VAL A 16 -5.42 -8.57 -13.15
CA VAL A 16 -4.14 -7.97 -13.56
C VAL A 16 -4.15 -6.47 -13.25
N LEU A 17 -5.22 -5.76 -13.61
CA LEU A 17 -5.36 -4.32 -13.33
C LEU A 17 -5.28 -4.03 -11.82
N VAL A 18 -6.05 -4.77 -11.01
CA VAL A 18 -6.09 -4.62 -9.55
C VAL A 18 -4.71 -4.90 -8.94
N SER A 19 -4.02 -5.94 -9.39
CA SER A 19 -2.66 -6.26 -8.94
C SER A 19 -1.67 -5.14 -9.25
N VAL A 20 -1.71 -4.58 -10.46
CA VAL A 20 -0.86 -3.45 -10.86
C VAL A 20 -1.13 -2.22 -9.99
N ILE A 21 -2.41 -1.89 -9.75
CA ILE A 21 -2.78 -0.75 -8.88
C ILE A 21 -2.26 -0.97 -7.45
N MET A 22 -2.44 -2.17 -6.88
CA MET A 22 -1.94 -2.50 -5.55
C MET A 22 -0.41 -2.37 -5.47
N ALA A 23 0.32 -2.82 -6.49
CA ALA A 23 1.77 -2.70 -6.53
C ALA A 23 2.22 -1.23 -6.63
N VAL A 24 1.62 -0.44 -7.52
CA VAL A 24 1.98 0.98 -7.71
C VAL A 24 1.68 1.80 -6.46
N VAL A 25 0.48 1.67 -5.91
CA VAL A 25 0.07 2.36 -4.67
C VAL A 25 0.91 1.88 -3.49
N GLY A 26 1.21 0.59 -3.42
CA GLY A 26 2.06 -0.02 -2.41
C GLY A 26 3.47 0.58 -2.39
N VAL A 27 4.12 0.66 -3.56
CA VAL A 27 5.47 1.25 -3.70
C VAL A 27 5.45 2.75 -3.41
N PHE A 28 4.49 3.50 -3.96
CA PHE A 28 4.36 4.93 -3.70
C PHE A 28 4.12 5.23 -2.21
N GLY A 29 3.25 4.44 -1.57
CA GLY A 29 3.03 4.46 -0.13
C GLY A 29 4.31 4.18 0.64
N LEU A 30 5.12 3.21 0.21
CA LEU A 30 6.36 2.85 0.90
C LEU A 30 7.36 4.00 0.89
N VAL A 31 7.51 4.66 -0.26
CA VAL A 31 8.41 5.81 -0.42
C VAL A 31 7.94 6.99 0.42
N SER A 32 6.66 7.35 0.34
CA SER A 32 6.09 8.50 1.07
C SER A 32 6.11 8.29 2.59
N ASN A 33 5.81 7.08 3.08
CA ASN A 33 5.93 6.78 4.51
C ASN A 33 7.40 6.68 4.92
N GLY A 34 8.29 6.17 4.06
CA GLY A 34 9.73 6.17 4.31
C GLY A 34 10.28 7.59 4.50
N THR A 35 9.91 8.53 3.62
CA THR A 35 10.35 9.93 3.73
C THR A 35 9.75 10.62 4.96
N ALA A 36 8.49 10.35 5.30
CA ALA A 36 7.87 10.84 6.53
C ALA A 36 8.58 10.31 7.78
N LEU A 37 8.96 9.03 7.79
CA LEU A 37 9.70 8.40 8.89
C LEU A 37 11.06 9.07 9.10
N LEU A 38 11.80 9.32 8.01
CA LEU A 38 13.08 10.03 8.05
C LEU A 38 12.90 11.48 8.54
N ALA A 39 11.90 12.19 8.01
CA ALA A 39 11.60 13.56 8.43
C ALA A 39 11.29 13.64 9.93
N LEU A 40 10.52 12.69 10.47
CA LEU A 40 10.25 12.60 11.91
C LEU A 40 11.49 12.25 12.72
N ARG A 41 12.37 11.37 12.20
CA ARG A 41 13.57 10.92 12.93
C ARG A 41 14.63 12.00 13.02
N TYR A 42 14.82 12.78 11.95
CA TYR A 42 15.88 13.80 11.87
C TYR A 42 15.47 15.17 12.40
N ASN A 43 14.17 15.48 12.51
CA ASN A 43 13.73 16.76 13.05
C ASN A 43 13.57 16.71 14.58
N PRO A 44 14.48 17.33 15.36
CA PRO A 44 14.37 17.35 16.83
C PRO A 44 13.13 18.12 17.32
N ALA A 45 12.60 19.06 16.52
CA ALA A 45 11.36 19.78 16.81
C ALA A 45 10.11 18.87 16.89
N LEU A 46 10.17 17.68 16.27
CA LEU A 46 9.09 16.70 16.25
C LEU A 46 9.21 15.64 17.35
N LYS A 47 10.18 15.75 18.28
CA LYS A 47 10.28 14.88 19.48
C LYS A 47 9.24 15.21 20.56
N ASN A 48 8.00 15.36 20.14
CA ASN A 48 6.83 15.55 20.99
C ASN A 48 5.87 14.36 20.81
N LEU A 49 4.88 14.23 21.69
CA LEU A 49 3.81 13.23 21.59
C LEU A 49 3.16 13.18 20.21
N PHE A 50 3.00 14.35 19.57
CA PHE A 50 2.49 14.44 18.20
C PHE A 50 3.38 13.73 17.16
N GLY A 51 4.70 13.94 17.22
CA GLY A 51 5.63 13.24 16.32
C GLY A 51 5.76 11.75 16.64
N LEU A 52 5.58 11.34 17.90
CA LEU A 52 5.53 9.92 18.27
C LEU A 52 4.27 9.22 17.72
N LEU A 53 3.11 9.87 17.78
CA LEU A 53 1.86 9.37 17.18
C LEU A 53 2.03 9.21 15.67
N CYS A 54 2.58 10.23 15.01
CA CYS A 54 2.81 10.19 13.58
C CYS A 54 3.88 9.13 13.21
N PHE A 55 4.90 8.92 14.04
CA PHE A 55 5.90 7.86 13.86
C PHE A 55 5.24 6.47 13.84
N SER A 56 4.41 6.16 14.84
CA SER A 56 3.69 4.87 14.88
C SER A 56 2.78 4.69 13.68
N HIS A 57 2.07 5.73 13.25
CA HIS A 57 1.23 5.68 12.06
C HIS A 57 2.03 5.34 10.81
N THR A 58 3.15 6.03 10.59
CA THR A 58 4.02 5.82 9.43
C THR A 58 4.64 4.42 9.44
N VAL A 59 5.09 3.92 10.60
CA VAL A 59 5.63 2.55 10.75
C VAL A 59 4.55 1.50 10.47
N ALA A 60 3.34 1.66 11.01
CA ALA A 60 2.23 0.76 10.74
C ALA A 60 1.84 0.76 9.25
N ASN A 61 1.88 1.94 8.61
CA ASN A 61 1.61 2.06 7.18
C ASN A 61 2.66 1.30 6.35
N ILE A 62 3.96 1.43 6.67
CA ILE A 62 5.02 0.67 5.99
C ILE A 62 4.75 -0.83 6.11
N GLY A 63 4.42 -1.32 7.31
CA GLY A 63 4.09 -2.74 7.51
C GLY A 63 2.92 -3.21 6.64
N SER A 64 1.83 -2.44 6.61
CA SER A 64 0.66 -2.76 5.78
C SER A 64 0.98 -2.76 4.28
N LEU A 65 1.73 -1.76 3.81
CA LEU A 65 2.12 -1.63 2.41
C LEU A 65 3.02 -2.78 1.93
N LEU A 66 3.90 -3.31 2.80
CA LEU A 66 4.68 -4.51 2.49
C LEU A 66 3.77 -5.72 2.24
N VAL A 67 2.71 -5.90 3.03
CA VAL A 67 1.73 -6.99 2.81
C VAL A 67 1.00 -6.78 1.48
N PHE A 68 0.59 -5.55 1.17
CA PHE A 68 -0.08 -5.29 -0.11
C PHE A 68 0.81 -5.60 -1.33
N VAL A 69 2.10 -5.24 -1.27
CA VAL A 69 3.05 -5.46 -2.37
C VAL A 69 3.50 -6.91 -2.49
N PHE A 70 3.87 -7.56 -1.37
CA PHE A 70 4.48 -8.90 -1.40
C PHE A 70 3.47 -10.05 -1.27
N TRP A 71 2.24 -9.79 -0.81
CA TRP A 71 1.23 -10.83 -0.60
C TRP A 71 -0.03 -10.61 -1.45
N ASN A 72 -0.72 -9.48 -1.29
CA ASN A 72 -2.00 -9.29 -1.99
C ASN A 72 -1.83 -9.18 -3.51
N ALA A 73 -0.83 -8.45 -4.01
CA ALA A 73 -0.56 -8.32 -5.44
C ALA A 73 -0.31 -9.67 -6.13
N PRO A 74 0.58 -10.57 -5.65
CA PRO A 74 0.80 -11.87 -6.28
C PRO A 74 -0.38 -12.83 -6.10
N VAL A 75 -1.06 -12.83 -4.94
CA VAL A 75 -2.26 -13.68 -4.72
C VAL A 75 -3.39 -13.31 -5.67
N THR A 76 -3.48 -12.05 -6.10
CA THR A 76 -4.51 -11.61 -7.04
C THR A 76 -4.20 -12.02 -8.48
N LEU A 77 -2.93 -12.29 -8.81
CA LEU A 77 -2.51 -12.78 -10.13
C LEU A 77 -2.59 -14.30 -10.26
N LEU A 78 -2.65 -15.02 -9.14
CA LEU A 78 -2.64 -16.48 -9.05
C LEU A 78 -4.07 -17.04 -9.08
#